data_AF-A0A2R6J9U4-F1
#
_entry.id   AF-A0A2R6J9U4-F1
#
_cell.length_a   1.000
_cell.length_b   1.000
_cell.length_c   1.000
_cell.angle_alpha   90.00
_cell.angle_beta   90.00
_cell.angle_gamma   90.00
#
_symmetry.space_group_name_H-M   'P 1'
#
loop_
_entity.id
_entity.type
_entity.pdbx_description
1 polymer ?
#
loop_
_entity_poly.entity_id
_entity_poly.type
_entity_poly.pdbx_seq_one_letter_code
_entity_poly.pdbx_strand_id
1 'polypeptide(L)'
;MDDIDFAVLGTGGIGRRALEYATEKEHLTPVAACDRHGVAVDHDGLDVDELLAATEGNIASDGGTTAVKQSGEMRGVAASTQAESTETPIDNIIAESDTIDAVLVALPNLEHDFIPRVGERFAEAGYEGVLVDVLKRSRVIDILEVEIWWGVGLKSGYEDNRGTVREDIAHLDDYDIETARNLTDEEIAEIVEEHDGRIEFTDMEHADDVLLERAGICDAEDVTVGGILDLRSDEKPMTTTVRVTGRTFDGERGTNTFQLDDDTSMEANVNGPALGYLKAGVRRNRAGEYGVFGPADLMPGF
;
A
#
# COMPACT_ATOMS: atom_id res chain seq x y z
N MET A 1 24.78 -18.84 -9.62
CA MET A 1 24.95 -19.25 -8.21
C MET A 1 23.58 -18.98 -7.68
N ASP A 2 22.80 -20.05 -7.65
CA ASP A 2 21.35 -19.94 -7.57
C ASP A 2 20.89 -20.27 -6.15
N ASP A 3 21.81 -20.76 -5.31
CA ASP A 3 21.66 -20.96 -3.87
C ASP A 3 21.58 -19.61 -3.16
N ILE A 4 20.53 -19.46 -2.34
CA ILE A 4 20.23 -18.26 -1.55
C ILE A 4 20.21 -18.67 -0.08
N ASP A 5 21.11 -18.06 0.69
CA ASP A 5 21.14 -18.20 2.13
C ASP A 5 20.35 -17.05 2.76
N PHE A 6 19.30 -17.37 3.52
CA PHE A 6 18.40 -16.35 4.05
C PHE A 6 18.15 -16.47 5.55
N ALA A 7 17.85 -15.33 6.16
CA ALA A 7 17.48 -15.21 7.56
C ALA A 7 15.99 -14.89 7.72
N VAL A 8 15.38 -15.40 8.81
CA VAL A 8 14.00 -15.05 9.20
C VAL A 8 13.98 -14.32 10.52
N LEU A 9 13.57 -13.06 10.49
CA LEU A 9 13.29 -12.30 11.70
C LEU A 9 11.83 -12.55 12.11
N GLY A 10 11.62 -13.25 13.22
CA GLY A 10 10.32 -13.54 13.79
C GLY A 10 9.80 -14.93 13.47
N THR A 11 9.87 -15.85 14.44
CA THR A 11 9.33 -17.22 14.34
C THR A 11 7.89 -17.34 14.85
N GLY A 12 7.09 -16.30 14.60
CA GLY A 12 5.62 -16.38 14.75
C GLY A 12 4.98 -17.20 13.63
N GLY A 13 3.64 -17.19 13.54
CA GLY A 13 2.92 -18.00 12.54
C GLY A 13 3.40 -17.82 11.09
N ILE A 14 3.74 -16.60 10.67
CA ILE A 14 4.22 -16.33 9.31
C ILE A 14 5.66 -16.83 9.11
N GLY A 15 6.61 -16.45 9.97
CA GLY A 15 8.00 -16.86 9.82
C GLY A 15 8.20 -18.37 9.95
N ARG A 16 7.43 -19.04 10.81
CA ARG A 16 7.43 -20.52 10.88
C ARG A 16 7.00 -21.16 9.57
N ARG A 17 5.94 -20.64 8.95
CA ARG A 17 5.48 -21.15 7.64
C ARG A 17 6.47 -20.83 6.53
N ALA A 18 7.20 -19.71 6.63
CA ALA A 18 8.28 -19.40 5.70
C ALA A 18 9.45 -20.40 5.84
N LEU A 19 9.84 -20.75 7.07
CA LEU A 19 10.87 -21.76 7.34
C LEU A 19 10.44 -23.15 6.84
N GLU A 20 9.23 -23.60 7.19
CA GLU A 20 8.65 -24.87 6.71
C GLU A 20 8.50 -24.91 5.19
N TYR A 21 8.21 -23.77 4.55
CA TYR A 21 8.12 -23.71 3.10
C TYR A 21 9.49 -23.81 2.43
N ALA A 22 10.53 -23.25 3.04
CA ALA A 22 11.88 -23.26 2.48
C ALA A 22 12.46 -24.68 2.37
N THR A 23 12.11 -25.61 3.28
CA THR A 23 12.57 -27.00 3.20
C THR A 23 12.07 -27.75 1.96
N GLU A 24 11.01 -27.24 1.33
CA GLU A 24 10.43 -27.79 0.10
C GLU A 24 10.98 -27.10 -1.17
N LYS A 25 11.99 -26.22 -1.05
CA LYS A 25 12.58 -25.47 -2.16
C LYS A 25 14.04 -25.82 -2.39
N GLU A 26 14.35 -26.13 -3.65
CA GLU A 26 15.74 -26.22 -4.10
C GLU A 26 16.36 -24.81 -4.10
N HIS A 27 17.63 -24.73 -3.71
CA HIS A 27 18.43 -23.50 -3.73
C HIS A 27 17.99 -22.37 -2.77
N LEU A 28 17.22 -22.69 -1.72
CA LEU A 28 16.79 -21.71 -0.72
C LEU A 28 17.02 -22.27 0.69
N THR A 29 18.09 -21.82 1.35
CA THR A 29 18.54 -22.38 2.62
C THR A 29 18.30 -21.38 3.76
N PRO A 30 17.46 -21.70 4.75
CA PRO A 30 17.36 -20.88 5.94
C PRO A 30 18.60 -21.11 6.80
N VAL A 31 19.49 -20.12 6.85
CA VAL A 31 20.74 -20.20 7.64
C VAL A 31 20.64 -19.49 8.97
N ALA A 32 19.63 -18.63 9.16
CA ALA A 32 19.43 -17.95 10.43
C ALA A 32 17.97 -17.66 10.74
N ALA A 33 17.61 -17.69 12.02
CA ALA A 33 16.27 -17.32 12.48
C ALA A 33 16.33 -16.73 13.88
N CYS A 34 15.52 -15.71 14.15
CA CYS A 34 15.47 -15.13 15.48
C CYS A 34 14.04 -14.80 15.93
N ASP A 35 13.85 -14.70 17.24
CA ASP A 35 12.70 -14.05 17.85
C ASP A 35 13.15 -13.20 19.04
N ARG A 36 12.21 -12.67 19.83
CA ARG A 36 12.53 -11.81 20.97
C ARG A 36 13.27 -12.52 22.14
N HIS A 37 13.58 -13.80 22.02
CA HIS A 37 14.17 -14.61 23.09
C HIS A 37 15.51 -15.24 22.69
N GLY A 38 15.76 -15.43 21.40
CA GLY A 38 16.97 -16.06 20.93
C GLY A 38 17.20 -15.94 19.43
N VAL A 39 18.35 -16.45 19.02
CA VAL A 39 18.82 -16.52 17.64
C VAL A 39 19.38 -17.92 17.38
N ALA A 40 19.10 -18.48 16.21
CA ALA A 40 19.71 -19.70 15.69
C ALA A 40 20.44 -19.33 14.40
N VAL A 41 21.68 -19.81 14.25
CA VAL A 41 22.52 -19.60 13.06
C VAL A 41 23.21 -20.92 12.72
N ASP A 42 23.05 -21.37 11.49
CA ASP A 42 23.79 -22.48 10.89
C ASP A 42 24.00 -22.19 9.40
N HIS A 43 25.25 -21.90 9.02
CA HIS A 43 25.60 -21.57 7.63
C HIS A 43 25.54 -22.77 6.68
N ASP A 44 25.47 -24.00 7.21
CA ASP A 44 25.20 -25.20 6.41
C ASP A 44 23.69 -25.47 6.26
N GLY A 45 22.86 -24.66 6.94
CA GLY A 45 21.39 -24.72 6.94
C GLY A 45 20.82 -25.19 8.28
N LEU A 46 19.78 -24.50 8.75
CA LEU A 46 19.10 -24.82 10.00
C LEU A 46 18.36 -26.17 9.94
N ASP A 47 18.37 -26.91 11.05
CA ASP A 47 17.40 -27.98 11.28
C ASP A 47 16.02 -27.35 11.54
N VAL A 48 15.25 -27.18 10.47
CA VAL A 48 13.95 -26.51 10.51
C VAL A 48 12.93 -27.32 11.32
N ASP A 49 12.93 -28.65 11.22
CA ASP A 49 11.99 -29.50 11.94
C ASP A 49 12.19 -29.38 13.46
N GLU A 50 13.44 -29.39 13.91
CA GLU A 50 13.79 -29.16 15.31
C GLU A 50 13.38 -27.76 15.77
N LEU A 51 13.69 -26.73 14.97
CA LEU A 51 13.38 -25.33 15.30
C LEU A 51 11.88 -25.09 15.42
N LEU A 52 11.08 -25.70 14.55
CA LEU A 52 9.63 -25.60 14.57
C LEU A 52 9.04 -26.30 15.80
N ALA A 53 9.55 -27.48 16.15
CA ALA A 53 9.14 -28.20 17.36
C ALA A 53 9.47 -27.38 18.62
N ALA A 54 10.68 -26.81 18.69
CA ALA A 54 11.10 -25.98 19.82
C ALA A 54 10.25 -24.71 19.97
N THR A 55 9.82 -24.11 18.87
CA THR A 55 9.07 -22.85 18.90
C THR A 55 7.54 -23.03 19.06
N GLU A 56 7.00 -24.26 19.01
CA GLU A 56 5.55 -24.57 18.87
C GLU A 56 4.68 -23.96 19.98
N GLY A 57 5.19 -23.92 21.22
CA GLY A 57 4.48 -23.34 22.37
C GLY A 57 4.36 -21.81 22.36
N ASN A 58 4.97 -21.11 21.40
CA ASN A 58 4.99 -19.64 21.34
C ASN A 58 3.95 -19.04 20.37
N ILE A 59 3.13 -19.89 19.75
CA ILE A 59 2.02 -19.45 18.91
C ILE A 59 0.86 -19.02 19.83
N ALA A 60 0.38 -17.79 19.73
CA ALA A 60 -0.87 -17.39 20.37
C ALA A 60 -2.03 -18.15 19.69
N SER A 61 -2.75 -19.01 20.44
CA SER A 61 -3.91 -19.70 19.89
C SER A 61 -5.12 -18.76 19.83
N ASP A 62 -5.71 -18.62 18.64
CA ASP A 62 -7.07 -18.10 18.52
C ASP A 62 -8.06 -19.21 18.90
N GLY A 63 -8.38 -19.30 20.19
CA GLY A 63 -9.57 -19.98 20.72
C GLY A 63 -9.59 -21.51 20.69
N GLY A 64 -8.99 -22.16 21.70
CA GLY A 64 -9.30 -23.57 22.03
C GLY A 64 -8.23 -24.32 22.81
N THR A 65 -8.41 -24.46 24.13
CA THR A 65 -7.75 -25.38 25.07
C THR A 65 -6.21 -25.31 25.24
N THR A 66 -5.81 -24.75 26.41
CA THR A 66 -4.53 -24.95 27.13
C THR A 66 -3.23 -24.87 26.32
N ALA A 67 -2.81 -23.65 25.97
CA ALA A 67 -1.39 -23.37 25.74
C ALA A 67 -0.63 -23.48 27.08
N VAL A 68 0.29 -24.44 27.18
CA VAL A 68 1.21 -24.56 28.32
C VAL A 68 2.19 -23.39 28.22
N LYS A 69 1.97 -22.33 29.00
CA LYS A 69 2.94 -21.25 29.16
C LYS A 69 4.21 -21.83 29.79
N GLN A 70 5.22 -22.07 28.97
CA GLN A 70 6.57 -22.30 29.47
C GLN A 70 7.09 -20.98 30.04
N SER A 71 7.17 -20.90 31.36
CA SER A 71 7.86 -19.84 32.09
C SER A 71 9.26 -20.33 32.44
N GLY A 72 10.25 -19.84 31.69
CA GLY A 72 11.68 -20.11 31.85
C GLY A 72 12.48 -19.36 30.79
N GLU A 73 13.80 -19.28 30.95
CA GLU A 73 14.73 -18.60 30.02
C GLU A 73 14.75 -19.26 28.62
N MET A 74 14.35 -20.55 28.54
CA MET A 74 14.24 -21.34 27.31
C MET A 74 12.80 -21.29 26.77
N ARG A 75 12.50 -20.29 25.93
CA ARG A 75 11.25 -20.16 25.17
C ARG A 75 11.54 -19.48 23.84
N GLY A 76 10.62 -19.60 22.87
CA GLY A 76 10.87 -19.09 21.54
C GLY A 76 11.99 -19.87 20.83
N VAL A 77 12.73 -19.17 19.98
CA VAL A 77 13.92 -19.70 19.30
C VAL A 77 14.93 -20.23 20.31
N ALA A 78 15.10 -19.58 21.46
CA ALA A 78 16.02 -20.04 22.51
C ALA A 78 15.67 -21.41 23.12
N ALA A 79 14.50 -22.00 22.83
CA ALA A 79 14.19 -23.37 23.23
C ALA A 79 14.84 -24.44 22.31
N SER A 80 15.33 -24.04 21.14
CA SER A 80 15.99 -24.91 20.16
C SER A 80 17.41 -25.22 20.58
N THR A 81 17.87 -26.42 20.26
CA THR A 81 19.23 -26.90 20.58
C THR A 81 20.32 -26.28 19.69
N GLN A 82 19.93 -25.71 18.55
CA GLN A 82 20.80 -24.95 17.63
C GLN A 82 20.75 -23.43 17.89
N ALA A 83 20.12 -22.99 18.99
CA ALA A 83 19.92 -21.58 19.30
C ALA A 83 20.65 -21.12 20.56
N GLU A 84 20.96 -19.83 20.59
CA GLU A 84 21.45 -19.12 21.76
C GLU A 84 20.41 -18.12 22.27
N SER A 85 20.28 -18.00 23.59
CA SER A 85 19.46 -16.95 24.19
C SER A 85 20.20 -15.62 24.15
N THR A 86 19.49 -14.57 23.76
CA THR A 86 20.06 -13.23 23.62
C THR A 86 18.98 -12.18 23.83
N GLU A 87 19.38 -11.03 24.38
CA GLU A 87 18.53 -9.85 24.49
C GLU A 87 18.56 -8.98 23.22
N THR A 88 19.50 -9.25 22.30
CA THR A 88 19.72 -8.48 21.07
C THR A 88 19.65 -9.33 19.80
N PRO A 89 18.61 -10.17 19.62
CA PRO A 89 18.52 -11.18 18.57
C PRO A 89 18.64 -10.62 17.14
N ILE A 90 18.13 -9.42 16.89
CA ILE A 90 18.24 -8.77 15.57
C ILE A 90 19.67 -8.30 15.32
N ASP A 91 20.38 -7.79 16.33
CA ASP A 91 21.80 -7.42 16.19
C ASP A 91 22.66 -8.64 15.92
N ASN A 92 22.30 -9.79 16.50
CA ASN A 92 22.98 -11.05 16.22
C ASN A 92 22.82 -11.47 14.75
N ILE A 93 21.64 -11.30 14.14
CA ILE A 93 21.48 -11.55 12.70
C ILE A 93 22.25 -10.54 11.86
N ILE A 94 22.26 -9.25 12.25
CA ILE A 94 23.03 -8.20 11.55
C ILE A 94 24.53 -8.52 11.57
N ALA A 95 25.04 -9.08 12.66
CA ALA A 95 26.45 -9.48 12.76
C ALA A 95 26.84 -10.58 11.75
N GLU A 96 25.88 -11.40 11.30
CA GLU A 96 26.07 -12.47 10.31
C GLU A 96 25.79 -12.02 8.87
N SER A 97 25.50 -10.72 8.66
CA SER A 97 24.92 -10.21 7.41
C SER A 97 25.80 -10.37 6.17
N ASP A 98 27.12 -10.51 6.32
CA ASP A 98 28.05 -10.83 5.22
C ASP A 98 27.82 -12.22 4.60
N THR A 99 27.09 -13.08 5.29
CA THR A 99 26.80 -14.48 4.88
C THR A 99 25.32 -14.72 4.56
N ILE A 100 24.51 -13.66 4.56
CA ILE A 100 23.06 -13.74 4.37
C ILE A 100 22.66 -12.94 3.13
N ASP A 101 22.25 -13.61 2.07
CA ASP A 101 21.81 -12.97 0.83
C ASP A 101 20.49 -12.20 1.01
N ALA A 102 19.61 -12.71 1.87
CA ALA A 102 18.30 -12.11 2.12
C ALA A 102 17.80 -12.24 3.56
N VAL A 103 17.05 -11.24 4.02
CA VAL A 103 16.40 -11.21 5.33
C VAL A 103 14.90 -11.06 5.14
N LEU A 104 14.15 -12.08 5.55
CA LEU A 104 12.70 -12.05 5.65
C LEU A 104 12.28 -11.47 7.00
N VAL A 105 11.67 -10.30 6.99
CA VAL A 105 11.15 -9.65 8.19
C VAL A 105 9.71 -10.08 8.44
N ALA A 106 9.56 -11.21 9.14
CA ALA A 106 8.28 -11.78 9.60
C ALA A 106 7.90 -11.31 11.02
N LEU A 107 8.43 -10.16 11.44
CA LEU A 107 8.11 -9.52 12.71
C LEU A 107 6.77 -8.78 12.61
N PRO A 108 5.93 -8.82 13.66
CA PRO A 108 4.74 -7.98 13.69
C PRO A 108 5.15 -6.51 13.82
N ASN A 109 4.64 -5.64 12.94
CA ASN A 109 4.88 -4.19 13.01
C ASN A 109 3.97 -3.53 14.07
N LEU A 110 4.17 -3.87 15.34
CA LEU A 110 3.35 -3.42 16.49
C LEU A 110 3.57 -1.94 16.83
N GLU A 111 4.80 -1.44 16.63
CA GLU A 111 5.12 -0.03 16.58
C GLU A 111 5.33 0.35 15.11
N HIS A 112 4.73 1.45 14.64
CA HIS A 112 4.62 1.77 13.22
C HIS A 112 5.97 1.91 12.48
N ASP A 113 7.03 2.24 13.21
CA ASP A 113 8.39 2.45 12.73
C ASP A 113 9.34 1.31 13.12
N PHE A 114 8.86 0.24 13.73
CA PHE A 114 9.74 -0.86 14.14
C PHE A 114 10.43 -1.53 12.96
N ILE A 115 9.68 -1.89 11.90
CA ILE A 115 10.26 -2.50 10.69
C ILE A 115 11.19 -1.53 9.94
N PRO A 116 10.83 -0.23 9.73
CA PRO A 116 11.77 0.77 9.23
C PRO A 116 13.07 0.87 10.03
N ARG A 117 13.00 0.91 11.36
CA ARG A 117 14.21 0.94 12.22
C ARG A 117 15.04 -0.33 12.12
N VAL A 118 14.42 -1.49 11.90
CA VAL A 118 15.17 -2.72 11.59
C VAL A 118 15.92 -2.54 10.27
N GLY A 119 15.28 -2.05 9.21
CA GLY A 119 15.93 -1.75 7.94
C GLY A 119 17.09 -0.75 8.07
N GLU A 120 16.91 0.32 8.86
CA GLU A 120 17.97 1.30 9.15
C GLU A 120 19.17 0.64 9.85
N ARG A 121 18.95 -0.25 10.82
CA ARG A 121 20.04 -0.96 11.50
C ARG A 121 20.87 -1.83 10.57
N PHE A 122 20.23 -2.53 9.62
CA PHE A 122 20.96 -3.28 8.59
C PHE A 122 21.74 -2.33 7.66
N ALA A 123 21.14 -1.20 7.25
CA ALA A 123 21.82 -0.22 6.42
C ALA A 123 23.02 0.43 7.12
N GLU A 124 22.90 0.77 8.41
CA GLU A 124 23.99 1.31 9.24
C GLU A 124 25.12 0.30 9.43
N ALA A 125 24.80 -0.99 9.47
CA ALA A 125 25.79 -2.07 9.50
C ALA A 125 26.47 -2.31 8.14
N GLY A 126 26.03 -1.64 7.08
CA GLY A 126 26.58 -1.81 5.74
C GLY A 126 26.09 -3.07 5.03
N TYR A 127 24.91 -3.58 5.39
CA TYR A 127 24.35 -4.77 4.75
C TYR A 127 24.16 -4.58 3.23
N GLU A 128 24.79 -5.44 2.44
CA GLU A 128 24.70 -5.46 0.97
C GLU A 128 23.86 -6.66 0.49
N GLY A 129 22.62 -6.78 0.95
CA GLY A 129 21.69 -7.85 0.55
C GLY A 129 20.24 -7.38 0.48
N VAL A 130 19.29 -8.33 0.49
CA VAL A 130 17.87 -8.04 0.30
C VAL A 130 17.11 -8.07 1.62
N LEU A 131 16.40 -6.99 1.96
CA LEU A 131 15.41 -7.00 3.04
C LEU A 131 14.00 -7.09 2.44
N VAL A 132 13.28 -8.16 2.79
CA VAL A 132 11.88 -8.37 2.39
C VAL A 132 11.04 -8.44 3.65
N ASP A 133 10.12 -7.50 3.82
CA ASP A 133 9.08 -7.66 4.83
C ASP A 133 7.86 -8.38 4.23
N VAL A 134 7.09 -9.04 5.10
CA VAL A 134 5.81 -9.67 4.75
C VAL A 134 4.63 -8.83 5.23
N LEU A 135 4.79 -7.50 5.22
CA LEU A 135 3.70 -6.58 5.54
C LEU A 135 2.60 -6.78 4.50
N LYS A 136 1.45 -7.28 4.94
CA LYS A 136 0.27 -7.32 4.08
C LYS A 136 -0.25 -5.91 3.84
N ARG A 137 -0.19 -5.43 2.59
CA ARG A 137 -1.07 -4.38 2.02
C ARG A 137 -1.32 -4.60 0.48
N SER A 138 -2.39 -5.36 0.12
CA SER A 138 -3.12 -5.52 -1.19
C SER A 138 -2.55 -6.39 -2.37
N ARG A 139 -3.41 -7.10 -3.18
CA ARG A 139 -3.15 -8.35 -3.97
C ARG A 139 -3.53 -8.39 -5.50
N VAL A 140 -3.23 -7.39 -6.34
CA VAL A 140 -3.53 -7.45 -7.80
C VAL A 140 -2.24 -7.46 -8.62
N ILE A 141 -2.11 -8.33 -9.65
CA ILE A 141 -0.89 -8.44 -10.49
C ILE A 141 -1.05 -7.95 -11.94
N ASP A 142 -2.30 -7.84 -12.41
CA ASP A 142 -2.64 -7.36 -13.75
C ASP A 142 -3.90 -6.50 -13.60
N ILE A 143 -3.84 -5.22 -13.96
CA ILE A 143 -4.97 -4.31 -13.85
C ILE A 143 -5.82 -4.47 -15.11
N LEU A 144 -7.11 -4.73 -14.93
CA LEU A 144 -8.06 -4.93 -16.03
C LEU A 144 -8.99 -3.73 -16.21
N GLU A 145 -9.14 -2.90 -15.19
CA GLU A 145 -10.10 -1.79 -15.16
C GLU A 145 -9.84 -0.91 -13.94
N VAL A 146 -9.87 0.41 -14.15
CA VAL A 146 -9.91 1.41 -13.08
C VAL A 146 -11.14 2.29 -13.29
N GLU A 147 -12.14 2.13 -12.42
CA GLU A 147 -13.35 2.95 -12.44
C GLU A 147 -13.25 4.03 -11.35
N ILE A 148 -13.21 5.29 -11.75
CA ILE A 148 -13.30 6.44 -10.83
C ILE A 148 -14.69 7.02 -10.96
N TRP A 149 -15.42 7.04 -9.84
CA TRP A 149 -16.76 7.61 -9.80
C TRP A 149 -16.88 8.60 -8.65
N TRP A 150 -17.00 9.88 -8.98
CA TRP A 150 -17.01 10.96 -7.98
C TRP A 150 -18.42 11.49 -7.69
N GLY A 151 -18.57 12.10 -6.53
CA GLY A 151 -19.82 12.72 -6.08
C GLY A 151 -19.51 14.04 -5.38
N VAL A 152 -20.08 15.14 -5.89
CA VAL A 152 -19.86 16.49 -5.36
C VAL A 152 -21.21 17.15 -5.11
N GLY A 153 -21.45 17.57 -3.87
CA GLY A 153 -22.50 18.51 -3.51
C GLY A 153 -21.88 19.90 -3.36
N LEU A 154 -22.44 20.93 -4.03
CA LEU A 154 -21.81 22.25 -4.15
C LEU A 154 -22.77 23.43 -3.93
N LYS A 155 -23.93 23.23 -3.31
CA LYS A 155 -24.94 24.29 -3.14
C LYS A 155 -24.38 25.59 -2.53
N SER A 156 -23.70 25.50 -1.39
CA SER A 156 -23.15 26.65 -0.66
C SER A 156 -21.88 27.21 -1.32
N GLY A 157 -21.15 26.37 -2.06
CA GLY A 157 -19.92 26.73 -2.75
C GLY A 157 -20.09 27.17 -4.20
N TYR A 158 -21.32 27.15 -4.74
CA TYR A 158 -21.57 27.37 -6.18
C TYR A 158 -20.96 28.68 -6.70
N GLU A 159 -21.17 29.80 -6.00
CA GLU A 159 -20.68 31.11 -6.44
C GLU A 159 -19.14 31.17 -6.50
N ASP A 160 -18.47 30.52 -5.55
CA ASP A 160 -17.00 30.50 -5.47
C ASP A 160 -16.38 29.50 -6.48
N ASN A 161 -17.18 28.55 -6.98
CA ASN A 161 -16.75 27.45 -7.84
C ASN A 161 -17.37 27.49 -9.25
N ARG A 162 -17.94 28.62 -9.69
CA ARG A 162 -18.54 28.76 -11.05
C ARG A 162 -17.55 28.41 -12.18
N GLY A 163 -16.26 28.62 -11.95
CA GLY A 163 -15.21 28.22 -12.88
C GLY A 163 -15.16 26.70 -13.07
N THR A 164 -15.19 25.96 -11.97
CA THR A 164 -15.19 24.48 -11.95
C THR A 164 -16.49 23.94 -12.54
N VAL A 165 -17.66 24.49 -12.19
CA VAL A 165 -18.93 24.05 -12.79
C VAL A 165 -18.94 24.25 -14.31
N ARG A 166 -18.34 25.35 -14.79
CA ARG A 166 -18.19 25.60 -16.23
C ARG A 166 -17.26 24.59 -16.90
N GLU A 167 -16.18 24.20 -16.22
CA GLU A 167 -15.27 23.15 -16.68
C GLU A 167 -15.98 21.80 -16.75
N ASP A 168 -16.75 21.43 -15.73
CA ASP A 168 -17.53 20.18 -15.71
C ASP A 168 -18.54 20.13 -16.87
N ILE A 169 -19.27 21.23 -17.14
CA ILE A 169 -20.21 21.33 -18.27
C ILE A 169 -19.54 21.01 -19.62
N ALA A 170 -18.24 21.27 -19.77
CA ALA A 170 -17.51 20.95 -21.02
C ALA A 170 -17.46 19.45 -21.33
N HIS A 171 -17.81 18.58 -20.37
CA HIS A 171 -17.87 17.14 -20.53
C HIS A 171 -19.27 16.61 -20.86
N LEU A 172 -20.28 17.47 -21.03
CA LEU A 172 -21.59 17.08 -21.54
C LEU A 172 -21.54 16.86 -23.06
N ASP A 173 -22.34 15.92 -23.58
CA ASP A 173 -22.33 15.51 -25.00
C ASP A 173 -22.46 16.66 -26.02
N ASP A 174 -23.18 17.73 -25.66
CA ASP A 174 -23.45 18.89 -26.51
C ASP A 174 -22.42 20.02 -26.35
N TYR A 175 -21.40 19.83 -25.50
CA TYR A 175 -20.43 20.85 -25.11
C TYR A 175 -19.00 20.36 -25.28
N ASP A 176 -18.08 21.32 -25.31
CA ASP A 176 -16.64 21.14 -25.31
C ASP A 176 -15.99 22.32 -24.56
N ILE A 177 -14.67 22.29 -24.40
CA ILE A 177 -13.93 23.34 -23.67
C ILE A 177 -14.16 24.73 -24.31
N GLU A 178 -14.28 24.83 -25.63
CA GLU A 178 -14.42 26.11 -26.32
C GLU A 178 -15.83 26.69 -26.12
N THR A 179 -16.86 25.88 -26.28
CA THR A 179 -18.26 26.25 -26.09
C THR A 179 -18.55 26.56 -24.62
N ALA A 180 -18.13 25.70 -23.68
CA ALA A 180 -18.32 25.91 -22.25
C ALA A 180 -17.64 27.19 -21.75
N ARG A 181 -16.45 27.50 -22.26
CA ARG A 181 -15.71 28.74 -21.93
C ARG A 181 -16.49 30.01 -22.28
N ASN A 182 -17.30 29.97 -23.33
CA ASN A 182 -18.06 31.12 -23.81
C ASN A 182 -19.44 31.27 -23.15
N LEU A 183 -19.86 30.30 -22.32
CA LEU A 183 -21.14 30.37 -21.62
C LEU A 183 -21.16 31.50 -20.59
N THR A 184 -22.22 32.29 -20.67
CA THR A 184 -22.60 33.29 -19.67
C THR A 184 -23.12 32.62 -18.40
N ASP A 185 -23.17 33.40 -17.32
CA ASP A 185 -23.71 32.95 -16.04
C ASP A 185 -25.20 32.60 -16.10
N GLU A 186 -25.96 33.24 -16.99
CA GLU A 186 -27.38 32.95 -17.23
C GLU A 186 -27.54 31.62 -17.98
N GLU A 187 -26.74 31.38 -19.03
CA GLU A 187 -26.75 30.11 -19.78
C GLU A 187 -26.33 28.92 -18.90
N ILE A 188 -25.33 29.10 -18.04
CA ILE A 188 -24.95 28.05 -17.07
C ILE A 188 -26.13 27.76 -16.13
N ALA A 189 -26.83 28.78 -15.63
CA ALA A 189 -27.97 28.56 -14.75
C ALA A 189 -29.13 27.83 -15.46
N GLU A 190 -29.34 28.11 -16.75
CA GLU A 190 -30.33 27.39 -17.56
C GLU A 190 -29.96 25.91 -17.73
N ILE A 191 -28.71 25.60 -18.07
CA ILE A 191 -28.21 24.21 -18.17
C ILE A 191 -28.40 23.49 -16.83
N VAL A 192 -28.01 24.13 -15.74
CA VAL A 192 -28.16 23.56 -14.40
C VAL A 192 -29.63 23.24 -14.10
N GLU A 193 -30.56 24.12 -14.48
CA GLU A 193 -32.00 23.89 -14.28
C GLU A 193 -32.57 22.80 -15.19
N GLU A 194 -32.10 22.69 -16.44
CA GLU A 194 -32.48 21.60 -17.36
C GLU A 194 -32.13 20.22 -16.81
N HIS A 195 -31.05 20.15 -16.03
CA HIS A 195 -30.60 18.95 -15.31
C HIS A 195 -31.16 18.85 -13.87
N ASP A 196 -32.17 19.64 -13.52
CA ASP A 196 -32.78 19.69 -12.18
C ASP A 196 -31.75 19.92 -11.06
N GLY A 197 -30.70 20.68 -11.36
CA GLY A 197 -29.58 20.98 -10.48
C GLY A 197 -28.59 19.83 -10.26
N ARG A 198 -28.78 18.68 -10.91
CA ARG A 198 -27.98 17.47 -10.73
C ARG A 198 -27.50 16.94 -12.07
N ILE A 199 -26.21 17.08 -12.33
CA ILE A 199 -25.59 16.71 -13.60
C ILE A 199 -24.80 15.41 -13.40
N GLU A 200 -25.02 14.44 -14.28
CA GLU A 200 -24.28 13.18 -14.32
C GLU A 200 -23.34 13.20 -15.52
N PHE A 201 -22.09 12.77 -15.29
CA PHE A 201 -21.03 12.70 -16.28
C PHE A 201 -20.56 11.26 -16.41
N THR A 202 -20.38 10.83 -17.66
CA THR A 202 -19.90 9.49 -17.99
C THR A 202 -18.76 9.59 -18.98
N ASP A 203 -17.71 8.79 -18.80
CA ASP A 203 -16.58 8.71 -19.72
C ASP A 203 -15.90 10.07 -19.98
N MET A 204 -15.62 10.79 -18.89
CA MET A 204 -14.97 12.09 -18.92
C MET A 204 -13.50 11.96 -19.36
N GLU A 205 -13.05 12.85 -20.26
CA GLU A 205 -11.61 13.06 -20.46
C GLU A 205 -10.97 13.51 -19.14
N HIS A 206 -10.08 12.68 -18.58
CA HIS A 206 -9.54 12.92 -17.25
C HIS A 206 -8.13 12.33 -17.13
N ALA A 207 -7.17 13.14 -16.67
CA ALA A 207 -5.74 12.82 -16.71
C ALA A 207 -5.29 11.58 -15.91
N ASP A 208 -6.18 10.94 -15.14
CA ASP A 208 -5.87 9.73 -14.39
C ASP A 208 -5.46 8.59 -15.33
N ASP A 209 -6.02 8.56 -16.54
CA ASP A 209 -5.66 7.63 -17.61
C ASP A 209 -4.16 7.70 -17.97
N VAL A 210 -3.69 8.88 -18.37
CA VAL A 210 -2.32 9.16 -18.78
C VAL A 210 -1.36 9.07 -17.58
N LEU A 211 -1.81 9.44 -16.38
CA LEU A 211 -0.99 9.36 -15.18
C LEU A 211 -0.74 7.92 -14.76
N LEU A 212 -1.76 7.04 -14.81
CA LEU A 212 -1.62 5.62 -14.50
C LEU A 212 -0.82 4.88 -15.58
N GLU A 213 -1.06 5.19 -16.85
CA GLU A 213 -0.29 4.64 -17.97
C GLU A 213 1.19 5.01 -17.89
N ARG A 214 1.48 6.29 -17.64
CA ARG A 214 2.86 6.78 -17.50
C ARG A 214 3.59 6.15 -16.31
N ALA A 215 2.87 5.81 -15.23
CA ALA A 215 3.40 5.10 -14.08
C ALA A 215 3.58 3.58 -14.33
N GLY A 216 3.11 3.06 -15.48
CA GLY A 216 3.18 1.65 -15.84
C GLY A 216 2.18 0.78 -15.06
N ILE A 217 1.03 1.34 -14.65
CA ILE A 217 0.03 0.63 -13.85
C ILE A 217 -1.01 -0.09 -14.72
N CYS A 218 -1.55 0.58 -15.74
CA CYS A 218 -2.53 0.04 -16.70
C CYS A 218 -2.50 0.86 -17.99
N ASP A 219 -3.12 0.38 -19.07
CA ASP A 219 -3.28 1.16 -20.30
C ASP A 219 -4.33 2.28 -20.07
N ALA A 220 -4.18 3.41 -20.75
CA ALA A 220 -5.10 4.55 -20.59
C ALA A 220 -6.55 4.17 -20.93
N GLU A 221 -6.75 3.25 -21.88
CA GLU A 221 -8.08 2.77 -22.29
C GLU A 221 -8.82 1.94 -21.22
N ASP A 222 -8.12 1.47 -20.19
CA ASP A 222 -8.71 0.71 -19.08
C ASP A 222 -9.20 1.63 -17.93
N VAL A 223 -9.05 2.94 -18.07
CA VAL A 223 -9.42 3.94 -17.05
C VAL A 223 -10.68 4.66 -17.48
N THR A 224 -11.70 4.61 -16.64
CA THR A 224 -12.97 5.33 -16.88
C THR A 224 -13.24 6.25 -15.71
N VAL A 225 -13.55 7.52 -16.01
CA VAL A 225 -13.89 8.53 -15.01
C VAL A 225 -15.29 9.07 -15.28
N GLY A 226 -16.10 9.13 -14.23
CA GLY A 226 -17.44 9.72 -14.27
C GLY A 226 -17.85 10.22 -12.90
N GLY A 227 -19.04 10.80 -12.79
CA GLY A 227 -19.51 11.28 -11.51
C GLY A 227 -20.80 12.06 -11.55
N ILE A 228 -21.19 12.57 -10.38
CA ILE A 228 -22.42 13.32 -10.19
C ILE A 228 -22.14 14.61 -9.43
N LEU A 229 -22.51 15.73 -10.05
CA LEU A 229 -22.49 17.06 -9.46
C LEU A 229 -23.91 17.47 -9.07
N ASP A 230 -24.15 17.74 -7.78
CA ASP A 230 -25.40 18.29 -7.27
C ASP A 230 -25.19 19.73 -6.78
N LEU A 231 -25.80 20.67 -7.49
CA LEU A 231 -25.70 22.12 -7.23
C LEU A 231 -26.81 22.62 -6.30
N ARG A 232 -27.69 21.74 -5.83
CA ARG A 232 -28.82 22.06 -4.93
C ARG A 232 -28.62 21.53 -3.52
N SER A 233 -27.67 20.61 -3.33
CA SER A 233 -27.24 20.06 -2.04
C SER A 233 -25.76 20.31 -1.76
N ASP A 234 -25.39 20.42 -0.49
CA ASP A 234 -23.99 20.34 -0.03
C ASP A 234 -23.61 18.90 0.34
N GLU A 235 -24.60 18.04 0.56
CA GLU A 235 -24.36 16.61 0.77
C GLU A 235 -23.95 15.97 -0.56
N LYS A 236 -22.94 15.09 -0.53
CA LYS A 236 -22.54 14.38 -1.73
C LYS A 236 -23.71 13.55 -2.27
N PRO A 237 -24.03 13.63 -3.58
CA PRO A 237 -25.09 12.83 -4.18
C PRO A 237 -24.77 11.33 -4.19
N MET A 238 -23.51 10.98 -4.00
CA MET A 238 -23.02 9.62 -3.79
C MET A 238 -21.60 9.60 -3.22
N THR A 239 -21.22 8.45 -2.64
CA THR A 239 -19.85 8.19 -2.20
C THR A 239 -18.89 8.16 -3.38
N THR A 240 -17.84 8.97 -3.30
CA THR A 240 -16.76 8.94 -4.29
C THR A 240 -15.93 7.68 -4.13
N THR A 241 -15.70 6.95 -5.23
CA THR A 241 -14.97 5.69 -5.22
C THR A 241 -13.94 5.60 -6.33
N VAL A 242 -12.86 4.87 -6.05
CA VAL A 242 -11.95 4.31 -7.05
C VAL A 242 -12.01 2.81 -6.92
N ARG A 243 -12.41 2.12 -7.99
CA ARG A 243 -12.50 0.67 -8.06
C ARG A 243 -11.42 0.18 -9.00
N VAL A 244 -10.50 -0.62 -8.46
CA VAL A 244 -9.41 -1.20 -9.22
C VAL A 244 -9.70 -2.69 -9.34
N THR A 245 -10.06 -3.10 -10.55
CA THR A 245 -10.30 -4.49 -10.87
C THR A 245 -9.10 -5.06 -11.59
N GLY A 246 -8.69 -6.25 -11.18
CA GLY A 246 -7.60 -6.93 -11.86
C GLY A 246 -7.60 -8.42 -11.66
N ARG A 247 -6.54 -9.06 -12.14
CA ARG A 247 -6.28 -10.47 -11.97
C ARG A 247 -5.24 -10.68 -10.86
N THR A 248 -5.51 -11.64 -9.98
CA THR A 248 -4.56 -12.08 -8.95
C THR A 248 -3.56 -13.07 -9.56
N PHE A 249 -2.50 -13.40 -8.79
CA PHE A 249 -1.55 -14.43 -9.22
C PHE A 249 -2.20 -15.81 -9.40
N ASP A 250 -3.29 -16.09 -8.67
CA ASP A 250 -4.08 -17.32 -8.79
C ASP A 250 -4.99 -17.33 -10.04
N GLY A 251 -4.94 -16.27 -10.86
CA GLY A 251 -5.76 -16.12 -12.06
C GLY A 251 -7.20 -15.63 -11.79
N GLU A 252 -7.57 -15.43 -10.53
CA GLU A 252 -8.88 -14.94 -10.12
C GLU A 252 -9.05 -13.45 -10.45
N ARG A 253 -10.26 -13.05 -10.86
CA ARG A 253 -10.60 -11.63 -10.99
C ARG A 253 -11.06 -11.10 -9.64
N GLY A 254 -10.49 -9.99 -9.19
CA GLY A 254 -10.86 -9.34 -7.95
C GLY A 254 -10.89 -7.83 -8.09
N THR A 255 -11.77 -7.17 -7.33
CA THR A 255 -11.90 -5.71 -7.31
C THR A 255 -11.61 -5.21 -5.89
N ASN A 256 -10.70 -4.25 -5.79
CA ASN A 256 -10.49 -3.46 -4.58
C ASN A 256 -11.20 -2.12 -4.76
N THR A 257 -11.87 -1.65 -3.71
CA THR A 257 -12.55 -0.36 -3.72
C THR A 257 -11.96 0.53 -2.66
N PHE A 258 -11.49 1.71 -3.07
CA PHE A 258 -11.20 2.82 -2.19
C PHE A 258 -12.38 3.79 -2.19
N GLN A 259 -12.86 4.18 -1.02
CA GLN A 259 -14.03 5.06 -0.87
C GLN A 259 -13.66 6.27 -0.02
N LEU A 260 -14.06 7.45 -0.47
CA LEU A 260 -13.96 8.67 0.33
C LEU A 260 -15.18 8.78 1.23
N ASP A 261 -14.97 9.21 2.48
CA ASP A 261 -16.06 9.49 3.39
C ASP A 261 -16.94 10.65 2.85
N ASP A 262 -18.25 10.55 3.03
CA ASP A 262 -19.20 11.54 2.50
C ASP A 262 -19.09 12.90 3.22
N ASP A 263 -18.55 12.92 4.44
CA ASP A 263 -18.31 14.14 5.21
C ASP A 263 -17.05 14.92 4.74
N THR A 264 -16.27 14.36 3.81
CA THR A 264 -15.08 15.05 3.25
C THR A 264 -15.46 15.86 2.01
N SER A 265 -15.36 17.20 2.08
CA SER A 265 -15.70 18.06 0.94
C SER A 265 -14.74 17.89 -0.25
N MET A 266 -15.14 18.40 -1.42
CA MET A 266 -14.28 18.46 -2.61
C MET A 266 -12.97 19.20 -2.28
N GLU A 267 -13.06 20.36 -1.63
CA GLU A 267 -11.90 21.18 -1.30
C GLU A 267 -10.94 20.47 -0.35
N ALA A 268 -11.44 19.66 0.59
CA ALA A 268 -10.60 18.87 1.47
C ALA A 268 -9.85 17.77 0.71
N ASN A 269 -10.57 17.06 -0.17
CA ASN A 269 -10.03 15.97 -0.97
C ASN A 269 -9.07 16.45 -2.06
N VAL A 270 -9.15 17.72 -2.48
CA VAL A 270 -8.21 18.34 -3.42
C VAL A 270 -7.02 18.96 -2.69
N ASN A 271 -7.26 19.88 -1.76
CA ASN A 271 -6.18 20.66 -1.16
C ASN A 271 -5.30 19.85 -0.21
N GLY A 272 -5.87 18.88 0.51
CA GLY A 272 -5.11 18.02 1.42
C GLY A 272 -3.99 17.27 0.69
N PRO A 273 -4.31 16.41 -0.31
CA PRO A 273 -3.32 15.74 -1.13
C PRO A 273 -2.38 16.69 -1.86
N ALA A 274 -2.87 17.79 -2.43
CA ALA A 274 -2.03 18.76 -3.15
C ALA A 274 -0.89 19.31 -2.28
N LEU A 275 -1.19 19.69 -1.03
CA LEU A 275 -0.18 20.15 -0.07
C LEU A 275 0.77 19.00 0.36
N GLY A 276 0.27 17.77 0.47
CA GLY A 276 1.08 16.59 0.73
C GLY A 276 2.09 16.29 -0.38
N TYR A 277 1.67 16.39 -1.65
CA TYR A 277 2.55 16.24 -2.81
C TYR A 277 3.53 17.40 -2.93
N LEU A 278 3.12 18.63 -2.63
CA LEU A 278 4.03 19.79 -2.58
C LEU A 278 5.18 19.54 -1.59
N LYS A 279 4.86 19.04 -0.39
CA LYS A 279 5.88 18.68 0.62
C LYS A 279 6.84 17.60 0.11
N ALA A 280 6.32 16.55 -0.53
CA ALA A 280 7.11 15.46 -1.11
C ALA A 280 8.03 15.98 -2.24
N GLY A 281 7.49 16.79 -3.16
CA GLY A 281 8.24 17.39 -4.26
C GLY A 281 9.36 18.32 -3.78
N VAL A 282 9.11 19.18 -2.79
CA VAL A 282 10.14 20.05 -2.21
C VAL A 282 11.26 19.24 -1.53
N ARG A 283 10.93 18.13 -0.86
CA ARG A 283 11.95 17.25 -0.25
C ARG A 283 12.88 16.64 -1.30
N ARG A 284 12.31 16.06 -2.36
CA ARG A 284 13.09 15.50 -3.49
C ARG A 284 13.94 16.57 -4.18
N ASN A 285 13.36 17.74 -4.44
CA ASN A 285 14.08 18.87 -5.02
C ASN A 285 15.32 19.27 -4.20
N ARG A 286 15.19 19.30 -2.88
CA ARG A 286 16.32 19.60 -1.96
C ARG A 286 17.37 18.48 -1.90
N ALA A 287 16.99 17.24 -2.21
CA ALA A 287 17.91 16.11 -2.35
C ALA A 287 18.62 16.08 -3.72
N GLY A 288 18.36 17.05 -4.60
CA GLY A 288 18.93 17.10 -5.95
C GLY A 288 18.19 16.25 -6.97
N GLU A 289 16.98 15.77 -6.64
CA GLU A 289 16.11 15.06 -7.58
C GLU A 289 15.18 16.06 -8.28
N TYR A 290 15.26 16.13 -9.60
CA TYR A 290 14.48 17.04 -10.44
C TYR A 290 13.71 16.25 -11.51
N GLY A 291 12.53 16.73 -11.89
CA GLY A 291 11.71 16.08 -12.90
C GLY A 291 10.25 16.52 -12.86
N VAL A 292 9.43 15.89 -13.70
CA VAL A 292 7.97 16.00 -13.68
C VAL A 292 7.42 14.70 -13.11
N PHE A 293 6.70 14.78 -11.99
CA PHE A 293 6.15 13.62 -11.28
C PHE A 293 4.63 13.77 -11.18
N GLY A 294 3.92 12.66 -11.42
CA GLY A 294 2.49 12.54 -11.16
C GLY A 294 2.20 12.05 -9.74
N PRO A 295 0.93 12.08 -9.31
CA PRO A 295 0.50 11.50 -8.02
C PRO A 295 0.70 9.99 -7.94
N ALA A 296 0.72 9.27 -9.07
CA ALA A 296 1.04 7.84 -9.11
C ALA A 296 2.53 7.53 -8.85
N ASP A 297 3.43 8.51 -9.07
CA ASP A 297 4.89 8.33 -8.91
C ASP A 297 5.38 8.59 -7.48
N LEU A 298 4.58 9.27 -6.67
CA LEU A 298 4.99 9.82 -5.38
C LEU A 298 4.04 9.39 -4.27
N MET A 299 4.59 9.08 -3.10
CA MET A 299 3.79 9.04 -1.88
C MET A 299 3.68 10.47 -1.32
N PRO A 300 2.48 11.03 -1.11
CA PRO A 300 2.33 12.34 -0.49
C PRO A 300 2.85 12.31 0.95
N GLY A 301 3.47 13.42 1.38
CA GLY A 301 3.98 13.56 2.73
C GLY A 301 3.04 14.40 3.59
N PHE A 302 2.39 13.80 4.58
CA PHE A 302 1.63 14.55 5.60
C PHE A 302 2.52 14.95 6.78
#